data_AF-A0A9E5E362-F1
#
_entry.id   AF-A0A9E5E362-F1
#
_cell.length_a   1.000
_cell.length_b   1.000
_cell.length_c   1.000
_cell.angle_alpha   90.00
_cell.angle_beta   90.00
_cell.angle_gamma   90.00
#
_symmetry.space_group_name_H-M   'P 1'
#
loop_
_entity.id
_entity.type
_entity.pdbx_description
1 polymer ?
#
loop_
_entity_poly.entity_id
_entity_poly.type
_entity_poly.pdbx_seq_one_letter_code
_entity_poly.pdbx_strand_id
1 'polypeptide(L)'
;IKYPEITAMQARAVFEAAADANKAGFKAKPEIMIPLVGFKKELDLQTELVHQVAKAVMAEKKTKIAYSVGTMIEIPRGALTADEIAQTAEFFSFGTNDLTQTCLGMSRDDSGSFLGAYQESEIMKKNPFASIDQTGVGQLMQIAIEKGRKTRPSIKLGICGEHGGDPESVKFCHKLGLSYVSCSPYRVPVARLAAAQAAIADLKSAKK
;
A
#
# COMPACT_ATOMS: atom_id res chain seq x y z
N ILE A 1 -12.24 3.46 14.05
CA ILE A 1 -13.26 2.60 14.74
C ILE A 1 -13.76 3.24 16.03
N LYS A 2 -12.94 3.35 17.09
CA LYS A 2 -13.39 3.89 18.40
C LYS A 2 -13.98 5.31 18.32
N TYR A 3 -13.37 6.16 17.47
CA TYR A 3 -13.78 7.55 17.23
C TYR A 3 -14.14 7.71 15.74
N PRO A 4 -15.32 7.24 15.30
CA PRO A 4 -15.71 7.26 13.89
C PRO A 4 -15.80 8.68 13.30
N GLU A 5 -16.06 9.70 14.12
CA GLU A 5 -16.13 11.10 13.74
C GLU A 5 -14.84 11.60 13.07
N ILE A 6 -13.67 11.04 13.42
CA ILE A 6 -12.38 11.38 12.80
C ILE A 6 -12.37 10.93 11.33
N THR A 7 -12.68 9.65 11.08
CA THR A 7 -12.78 9.11 9.72
C THR A 7 -13.85 9.84 8.92
N ALA A 8 -15.00 10.14 9.53
CA ALA A 8 -16.08 10.85 8.87
C ALA A 8 -15.67 12.27 8.46
N MET A 9 -15.01 13.01 9.36
CA MET A 9 -14.50 14.35 9.07
C MET A 9 -13.46 14.33 7.94
N GLN A 10 -12.49 13.41 8.00
CA GLN A 10 -11.46 13.28 6.96
C GLN A 10 -12.05 12.90 5.60
N ALA A 11 -12.96 11.93 5.55
CA ALA A 11 -13.65 11.54 4.32
C ALA A 11 -14.45 12.72 3.75
N ARG A 12 -15.17 13.48 4.61
CA ARG A 12 -15.95 14.65 4.19
C ARG A 12 -15.04 15.69 3.55
N ALA A 13 -13.92 16.02 4.18
CA ALA A 13 -12.95 16.98 3.66
C ALA A 13 -12.43 16.57 2.27
N VAL A 14 -12.09 15.28 2.07
CA VAL A 14 -11.63 14.77 0.78
C VAL A 14 -12.74 14.88 -0.29
N PHE A 15 -13.97 14.50 0.03
CA PHE A 15 -15.07 14.54 -0.95
C PHE A 15 -15.54 15.97 -1.26
N GLU A 16 -15.53 16.88 -0.29
CA GLU A 16 -15.84 18.29 -0.54
C GLU A 16 -14.78 18.93 -1.44
N ALA A 17 -13.49 18.68 -1.16
CA ALA A 17 -12.41 19.14 -2.02
C ALA A 17 -12.49 18.56 -3.43
N ALA A 18 -12.81 17.26 -3.56
CA ALA A 18 -13.01 16.62 -4.87
C ALA A 18 -14.22 17.20 -5.63
N ALA A 19 -15.32 17.54 -4.93
CA ALA A 19 -16.47 18.20 -5.52
C ALA A 19 -16.10 19.59 -6.08
N ASP A 20 -15.35 20.37 -5.31
CA ASP A 20 -14.95 21.73 -5.69
C ASP A 20 -13.91 21.71 -6.83
N ALA A 21 -12.97 20.77 -6.80
CA ALA A 21 -12.02 20.53 -7.89
C ALA A 21 -12.74 20.14 -9.20
N ASN A 22 -13.75 19.26 -9.12
CA ASN A 22 -14.56 18.88 -10.29
C ASN A 22 -15.35 20.06 -10.87
N LYS A 23 -15.88 20.95 -10.02
CA LYS A 23 -16.53 22.19 -10.46
C LYS A 23 -15.55 23.14 -11.15
N ALA A 24 -14.30 23.18 -10.70
CA ALA A 24 -13.22 23.95 -11.33
C ALA A 24 -12.67 23.30 -12.62
N GLY A 25 -13.23 22.18 -13.07
CA GLY A 25 -12.84 21.52 -14.32
C GLY A 25 -11.73 20.46 -14.19
N PHE A 26 -11.25 20.18 -12.98
CA PHE A 26 -10.34 19.06 -12.74
C PHE A 26 -11.10 17.73 -12.73
N LYS A 27 -10.41 16.61 -12.99
CA LYS A 27 -10.99 15.26 -12.92
C LYS A 27 -10.49 14.55 -11.66
N ALA A 28 -10.99 14.95 -10.50
CA ALA A 28 -10.60 14.37 -9.22
C ALA A 28 -11.20 12.95 -9.06
N LYS A 29 -10.34 11.99 -8.74
CA LYS A 29 -10.70 10.59 -8.46
C LYS A 29 -9.98 10.12 -7.19
N PRO A 30 -10.48 10.47 -5.99
CA PRO A 30 -9.81 10.13 -4.74
C PRO A 30 -9.79 8.62 -4.49
N GLU A 31 -8.67 8.13 -3.96
CA GLU A 31 -8.53 6.77 -3.42
C GLU A 31 -8.43 6.90 -1.89
N ILE A 32 -9.42 6.39 -1.16
CA ILE A 32 -9.44 6.44 0.32
C ILE A 32 -8.83 5.14 0.85
N MET A 33 -7.78 5.27 1.65
CA MET A 33 -7.06 4.11 2.18
C MET A 33 -7.20 4.02 3.70
N ILE A 34 -7.64 2.87 4.19
CA ILE A 34 -7.74 2.59 5.62
C ILE A 34 -6.42 1.96 6.11
N PRO A 35 -5.77 2.51 7.16
CA PRO A 35 -4.52 1.97 7.68
C PRO A 35 -4.75 0.86 8.72
N LEU A 36 -3.69 0.11 9.01
CA LEU A 36 -3.53 -0.87 10.09
C LEU A 36 -4.62 -1.95 10.15
N VAL A 37 -5.19 -2.32 9.01
CA VAL A 37 -6.22 -3.36 8.94
C VAL A 37 -5.59 -4.74 9.13
N GLY A 38 -6.06 -5.46 10.16
CA GLY A 38 -5.72 -6.86 10.42
C GLY A 38 -6.90 -7.81 10.21
N PHE A 39 -8.14 -7.32 10.33
CA PHE A 39 -9.38 -8.09 10.23
C PHE A 39 -10.34 -7.48 9.20
N LYS A 40 -11.02 -8.33 8.42
CA LYS A 40 -12.01 -7.87 7.42
C LYS A 40 -13.05 -6.90 8.02
N LYS A 41 -13.56 -7.21 9.21
CA LYS A 41 -14.62 -6.39 9.84
C LYS A 41 -14.14 -4.96 10.18
N GLU A 42 -12.85 -4.76 10.45
CA GLU A 42 -12.29 -3.42 10.66
C GLU A 42 -12.42 -2.57 9.39
N LEU A 43 -12.05 -3.15 8.24
CA LEU A 43 -12.18 -2.50 6.95
C LEU A 43 -13.65 -2.27 6.57
N ASP A 44 -14.53 -3.25 6.79
CA ASP A 44 -15.96 -3.14 6.48
C ASP A 44 -16.58 -1.93 7.19
N LEU A 45 -16.33 -1.79 8.50
CA LEU A 45 -16.88 -0.70 9.30
C LEU A 45 -16.37 0.68 8.84
N GLN A 46 -15.10 0.79 8.45
CA GLN A 46 -14.56 2.05 7.94
C GLN A 46 -15.05 2.36 6.53
N THR A 47 -15.13 1.35 5.66
CA THR A 47 -15.59 1.50 4.27
C THR A 47 -17.05 1.92 4.22
N GLU A 48 -17.90 1.32 5.05
CA GLU A 48 -19.31 1.71 5.17
C GLU A 48 -19.45 3.19 5.57
N LEU A 49 -18.69 3.65 6.57
CA LEU A 49 -18.70 5.03 7.00
C LEU A 49 -18.25 6.00 5.89
N VAL A 50 -17.18 5.65 5.16
CA VAL A 50 -16.68 6.44 4.03
C VAL A 50 -17.76 6.56 2.94
N HIS A 51 -18.45 5.46 2.61
CA HIS A 51 -19.53 5.47 1.62
C HIS A 51 -20.73 6.32 2.07
N GLN A 52 -21.11 6.27 3.34
CA GLN A 52 -22.17 7.09 3.91
C GLN A 52 -21.85 8.59 3.76
N VAL A 53 -20.63 8.98 4.12
CA VAL A 53 -20.17 10.38 4.01
C VAL A 53 -20.08 10.82 2.54
N ALA A 54 -19.52 9.97 1.68
CA ALA A 54 -19.43 10.25 0.24
C ALA A 54 -20.82 10.53 -0.36
N LYS A 55 -21.82 9.70 0.00
CA LYS A 55 -23.21 9.86 -0.47
C LYS A 55 -23.81 11.18 0.02
N ALA A 56 -23.61 11.53 1.29
CA ALA A 56 -24.10 12.79 1.85
C ALA A 56 -23.49 14.00 1.12
N VAL A 57 -22.17 14.05 0.97
CA VAL A 57 -21.48 15.16 0.27
C VAL A 57 -21.91 15.25 -1.20
N MET A 58 -22.01 14.13 -1.91
CA MET A 58 -22.45 14.12 -3.31
C MET A 58 -23.89 14.65 -3.47
N ALA A 59 -24.78 14.33 -2.53
CA ALA A 59 -26.15 14.84 -2.51
C ALA A 59 -26.18 16.35 -2.23
N GLU A 60 -25.48 16.81 -1.20
CA GLU A 60 -25.39 18.23 -0.84
C GLU A 60 -24.78 19.09 -1.95
N LYS A 61 -23.69 18.62 -2.55
CA LYS A 61 -22.95 19.33 -3.60
C LYS A 61 -23.53 19.12 -5.00
N LYS A 62 -24.56 18.27 -5.14
CA LYS A 62 -25.23 17.88 -6.39
C LYS A 62 -24.24 17.46 -7.48
N THR A 63 -23.28 16.61 -7.12
CA THR A 63 -22.23 16.13 -8.04
C THR A 63 -22.00 14.63 -7.86
N LYS A 64 -21.42 13.99 -8.89
CA LYS A 64 -20.94 12.61 -8.80
C LYS A 64 -19.43 12.61 -8.76
N ILE A 65 -18.87 11.89 -7.80
CA ILE A 65 -17.42 11.74 -7.65
C ILE A 65 -17.11 10.25 -7.81
N ALA A 66 -16.23 9.91 -8.75
CA ALA A 66 -15.69 8.56 -8.82
C ALA A 66 -14.59 8.42 -7.77
N TYR A 67 -14.65 7.39 -6.94
CA TYR A 67 -13.68 7.11 -5.89
C TYR A 67 -13.59 5.61 -5.66
N SER A 68 -12.56 5.19 -4.94
CA SER A 68 -12.42 3.81 -4.47
C SER A 68 -11.95 3.79 -3.02
N VAL A 69 -12.33 2.73 -2.30
CA VAL A 69 -11.88 2.48 -0.93
C VAL A 69 -11.02 1.21 -0.90
N GLY A 70 -9.82 1.35 -0.34
CA GLY A 70 -8.86 0.25 -0.21
C GLY A 70 -8.20 0.28 1.15
N THR A 71 -7.17 -0.53 1.31
CA THR A 71 -6.47 -0.65 2.58
C THR A 71 -4.97 -0.69 2.40
N MET A 72 -4.27 -0.26 3.44
CA MET A 72 -2.87 -0.59 3.60
C MET A 72 -2.75 -2.06 4.05
N ILE A 73 -1.79 -2.80 3.49
CA ILE A 73 -1.37 -4.12 3.96
C ILE A 73 -0.04 -3.92 4.68
N GLU A 74 -0.13 -3.78 6.00
CA GLU A 74 0.99 -3.42 6.87
C GLU A 74 1.01 -4.20 8.19
N ILE A 75 0.01 -5.07 8.39
CA ILE A 75 -0.08 -6.01 9.52
C ILE A 75 0.06 -7.44 8.96
N PRO A 76 0.90 -8.32 9.54
CA PRO A 76 1.09 -9.68 9.05
C PRO A 76 -0.21 -10.47 8.98
N ARG A 77 -1.11 -10.29 9.95
CA ARG A 77 -2.46 -10.88 9.91
C ARG A 77 -3.23 -10.45 8.66
N GLY A 78 -3.18 -9.17 8.31
CA GLY A 78 -3.86 -8.64 7.12
C GLY A 78 -3.32 -9.26 5.82
N ALA A 79 -2.00 -9.48 5.75
CA ALA A 79 -1.39 -10.21 4.63
C ALA A 79 -1.86 -11.68 4.58
N LEU A 80 -1.87 -12.37 5.73
CA LEU A 80 -2.27 -13.77 5.84
C LEU A 80 -3.76 -14.00 5.54
N THR A 81 -4.64 -13.02 5.77
CA THR A 81 -6.08 -13.08 5.48
C THR A 81 -6.50 -12.16 4.34
N ALA A 82 -5.60 -11.86 3.41
CA ALA A 82 -5.84 -10.88 2.35
C ALA A 82 -7.00 -11.26 1.41
N ASP A 83 -7.35 -12.54 1.31
CA ASP A 83 -8.49 -13.04 0.56
C ASP A 83 -9.83 -12.58 1.13
N GLU A 84 -9.94 -12.50 2.46
CA GLU A 84 -11.12 -11.94 3.14
C GLU A 84 -11.18 -10.42 2.98
N ILE A 85 -10.03 -9.74 3.14
CA ILE A 85 -9.92 -8.29 3.05
C ILE A 85 -10.25 -7.82 1.62
N ALA A 86 -9.81 -8.54 0.59
CA ALA A 86 -10.04 -8.21 -0.82
C ALA A 86 -11.52 -8.29 -1.26
N GLN A 87 -12.40 -8.91 -0.46
CA GLN A 87 -13.85 -8.86 -0.70
C GLN A 87 -14.37 -7.41 -0.59
N THR A 88 -13.77 -6.61 0.27
CA THR A 88 -14.15 -5.21 0.53
C THR A 88 -13.19 -4.24 -0.15
N ALA A 89 -11.87 -4.44 0.00
CA ALA A 89 -10.87 -3.54 -0.55
C ALA A 89 -10.85 -3.55 -2.09
N GLU A 90 -10.83 -2.38 -2.70
CA GLU A 90 -10.69 -2.21 -4.14
C GLU A 90 -9.23 -2.15 -4.61
N PHE A 91 -8.32 -1.85 -3.68
CA PHE A 91 -6.88 -1.84 -3.89
C PHE A 91 -6.13 -2.16 -2.57
N PHE A 92 -4.89 -2.63 -2.71
CA PHE A 92 -3.93 -2.73 -1.61
C PHE A 92 -2.73 -1.82 -1.85
N SER A 93 -2.27 -1.17 -0.78
CA SER A 93 -0.94 -0.55 -0.73
C SER A 93 -0.12 -1.23 0.37
N PHE A 94 1.03 -1.79 0.05
CA PHE A 94 1.91 -2.37 1.05
C PHE A 94 2.61 -1.27 1.83
N GLY A 95 2.27 -1.15 3.11
CA GLY A 95 2.96 -0.31 4.10
C GLY A 95 4.16 -1.06 4.63
N THR A 96 5.19 -1.19 3.79
CA THR A 96 6.31 -2.10 4.08
C THR A 96 7.17 -1.68 5.25
N ASN A 97 7.12 -0.41 5.69
CA ASN A 97 7.82 0.00 6.90
C ASN A 97 7.23 -0.72 8.12
N ASP A 98 5.94 -0.54 8.37
CA ASP A 98 5.22 -1.18 9.48
C ASP A 98 5.13 -2.71 9.31
N LEU A 99 5.00 -3.20 8.07
CA LEU A 99 5.04 -4.64 7.80
C LEU A 99 6.40 -5.24 8.16
N THR A 100 7.51 -4.56 7.86
CA THR A 100 8.84 -4.99 8.28
C THR A 100 8.96 -4.97 9.80
N GLN A 101 8.48 -3.91 10.47
CA GLN A 101 8.55 -3.82 11.94
C GLN A 101 7.83 -4.99 12.62
N THR A 102 6.61 -5.26 12.19
CA THR A 102 5.75 -6.29 12.79
C THR A 102 6.15 -7.71 12.37
N CYS A 103 6.69 -7.90 11.16
CA CYS A 103 7.20 -9.20 10.70
C CYS A 103 8.50 -9.59 11.42
N LEU A 104 9.42 -8.65 11.60
CA LEU A 104 10.72 -8.91 12.22
C LEU A 104 10.72 -8.74 13.74
N GLY A 105 9.64 -8.17 14.31
CA GLY A 105 9.61 -7.78 15.73
C GLY A 105 10.62 -6.68 16.06
N MET A 106 10.90 -5.80 15.09
CA MET A 106 11.90 -4.75 15.20
C MET A 106 11.25 -3.37 15.19
N SER A 107 11.39 -2.62 16.28
CA SER A 107 11.06 -1.19 16.28
C SER A 107 12.08 -0.45 15.42
N ARG A 108 11.62 0.34 14.44
CA ARG A 108 12.51 1.10 13.56
C ARG A 108 13.34 2.10 14.35
N ASP A 109 12.73 2.78 15.32
CA ASP A 109 13.36 3.83 16.11
C ASP A 109 14.43 3.29 17.06
N ASP A 110 14.28 2.04 17.53
CA ASP A 110 15.22 1.40 18.46
C ASP A 110 16.30 0.57 17.73
N SER A 111 16.03 0.18 16.48
CA SER A 111 16.87 -0.75 15.71
C SER A 111 18.30 -0.25 15.45
N GLY A 112 18.49 1.07 15.40
CA GLY A 112 19.81 1.67 15.15
C GLY A 112 20.88 1.24 16.17
N SER A 113 20.48 0.86 17.39
CA SER A 113 21.40 0.42 18.44
C SER A 113 22.03 -0.95 18.21
N PHE A 114 21.40 -1.83 17.40
CA PHE A 114 21.86 -3.21 17.19
C PHE A 114 22.01 -3.63 15.73
N LEU A 115 21.48 -2.86 14.77
CA LEU A 115 21.57 -3.20 13.34
C LEU A 115 23.02 -3.35 12.86
N GLY A 116 23.96 -2.55 13.38
CA GLY A 116 25.38 -2.67 13.04
C GLY A 116 25.95 -4.05 13.39
N ALA A 117 25.68 -4.54 14.61
CA ALA A 117 26.12 -5.86 15.05
C ALA A 117 25.49 -7.00 14.23
N TYR A 118 24.23 -6.84 13.79
CA TYR A 118 23.57 -7.80 12.89
C TYR A 118 24.23 -7.86 11.51
N GLN A 119 24.70 -6.73 11.00
CA GLN A 119 25.41 -6.67 9.72
C GLN A 119 26.83 -7.25 9.85
N GLU A 120 27.55 -6.92 10.93
CA GLU A 120 28.89 -7.46 11.21
C GLU A 120 28.87 -8.98 11.43
N SER A 121 27.80 -9.50 12.04
CA SER A 121 27.60 -10.94 12.24
C SER A 121 26.99 -11.65 11.03
N GLU A 122 26.85 -10.96 9.90
CA GLU A 122 26.22 -11.46 8.65
C GLU A 122 24.80 -12.02 8.81
N ILE A 123 24.11 -11.72 9.92
CA ILE A 123 22.71 -12.09 10.15
C ILE A 123 21.83 -11.41 9.10
N MET A 124 22.18 -10.17 8.73
CA MET A 124 21.51 -9.45 7.65
C MET A 124 22.49 -8.66 6.79
N LYS A 125 22.32 -8.76 5.47
CA LYS A 125 23.22 -8.09 4.52
C LYS A 125 22.97 -6.59 4.41
N LYS A 126 21.73 -6.17 4.62
CA LYS A 126 21.28 -4.78 4.45
C LYS A 126 20.27 -4.43 5.54
N ASN A 127 20.19 -3.15 5.86
CA ASN A 127 19.13 -2.61 6.72
C ASN A 127 17.76 -2.92 6.09
N PRO A 128 16.87 -3.67 6.79
CA PRO A 128 15.60 -4.14 6.24
C PRO A 128 14.55 -3.02 6.11
N PHE A 129 14.82 -1.84 6.68
CA PHE A 129 14.00 -0.63 6.52
C PHE A 129 14.43 0.24 5.34
N ALA A 130 15.56 -0.09 4.71
CA ALA A 130 16.08 0.61 3.53
C ALA A 130 15.88 -0.21 2.25
N SER A 131 16.02 -1.53 2.34
CA SER A 131 15.79 -2.48 1.25
C SER A 131 15.00 -3.67 1.78
N ILE A 132 13.95 -4.06 1.08
CA ILE A 132 12.97 -5.04 1.57
C ILE A 132 13.63 -6.39 1.84
N ASP A 133 13.32 -6.99 2.99
CA ASP A 133 13.63 -8.40 3.26
C ASP A 133 12.75 -9.26 2.35
N GLN A 134 13.33 -9.76 1.27
CA GLN A 134 12.62 -10.56 0.27
C GLN A 134 12.24 -11.96 0.79
N THR A 135 12.94 -12.46 1.82
CA THR A 135 12.80 -13.84 2.31
C THR A 135 11.81 -13.99 3.46
N GLY A 136 11.56 -12.94 4.25
CA GLY A 136 10.50 -12.89 5.26
C GLY A 136 9.38 -11.96 4.85
N VAL A 137 9.60 -10.64 4.89
CA VAL A 137 8.57 -9.63 4.56
C VAL A 137 8.02 -9.81 3.14
N GLY A 138 8.89 -10.16 2.19
CA GLY A 138 8.53 -10.47 0.82
C GLY A 138 7.58 -11.67 0.69
N GLN A 139 7.66 -12.67 1.57
CA GLN A 139 6.71 -13.78 1.59
C GLN A 139 5.32 -13.33 2.04
N LEU A 140 5.22 -12.44 3.04
CA LEU A 140 3.94 -11.85 3.42
C LEU A 140 3.33 -11.06 2.26
N MET A 141 4.13 -10.30 1.52
CA MET A 141 3.68 -9.61 0.31
C MET A 141 3.16 -10.61 -0.73
N GLN A 142 3.91 -11.68 -1.01
CA GLN A 142 3.51 -12.70 -1.99
C GLN A 142 2.19 -13.39 -1.61
N ILE A 143 2.02 -13.78 -0.34
CA ILE A 143 0.79 -14.37 0.18
C ILE A 143 -0.39 -13.40 0.00
N ALA A 144 -0.20 -12.13 0.34
CA ALA A 144 -1.24 -11.13 0.23
C ALA A 144 -1.65 -10.87 -1.24
N ILE A 145 -0.69 -10.86 -2.16
CA ILE A 145 -0.92 -10.68 -3.60
C ILE A 145 -1.71 -11.87 -4.15
N GLU A 146 -1.29 -13.10 -3.85
CA GLU A 146 -1.95 -14.32 -4.33
C GLU A 146 -3.39 -14.39 -3.82
N LYS A 147 -3.58 -14.25 -2.51
CA LYS A 147 -4.90 -14.29 -1.87
C LYS A 147 -5.80 -13.14 -2.33
N GLY A 148 -5.26 -11.92 -2.42
CA GLY A 148 -5.99 -10.76 -2.91
C GLY A 148 -6.48 -10.93 -4.34
N ARG A 149 -5.61 -11.41 -5.24
CA ARG A 149 -5.98 -11.69 -6.64
C ARG A 149 -6.94 -12.87 -6.79
N LYS A 150 -6.85 -13.88 -5.92
CA LYS A 150 -7.80 -15.00 -5.90
C LYS A 150 -9.22 -14.51 -5.66
N THR A 151 -9.41 -13.56 -4.74
CA THR A 151 -10.73 -12.97 -4.46
C THR A 151 -11.13 -11.89 -5.46
N ARG A 152 -10.19 -11.01 -5.85
CA ARG A 152 -10.42 -9.89 -6.78
C ARG A 152 -9.30 -9.88 -7.83
N PRO A 153 -9.47 -10.58 -8.98
CA PRO A 153 -8.40 -10.75 -9.97
C PRO A 153 -7.79 -9.44 -10.51
N SER A 154 -8.60 -8.38 -10.61
CA SER A 154 -8.18 -7.06 -11.09
C SER A 154 -7.83 -6.08 -9.97
N ILE A 155 -7.58 -6.56 -8.73
CA ILE A 155 -7.22 -5.69 -7.62
C ILE A 155 -5.94 -4.91 -7.94
N LYS A 156 -5.98 -3.59 -7.73
CA LYS A 156 -4.80 -2.73 -7.89
C LYS A 156 -3.89 -2.94 -6.68
N LEU A 157 -2.62 -3.26 -6.92
CA LEU A 157 -1.65 -3.56 -5.87
C LEU A 157 -0.46 -2.61 -6.00
N GLY A 158 -0.08 -1.92 -4.94
CA GLY A 158 1.12 -1.11 -4.94
C GLY A 158 1.85 -1.14 -3.61
N ILE A 159 2.93 -0.37 -3.52
CA ILE A 159 3.76 -0.23 -2.34
C ILE A 159 4.02 1.24 -2.08
N CYS A 160 4.08 1.63 -0.80
CA CYS A 160 4.48 2.97 -0.38
C CYS A 160 5.59 2.91 0.67
N GLY A 161 6.29 4.03 0.84
CA GLY A 161 7.36 4.18 1.82
C GLY A 161 8.75 4.12 1.21
N GLU A 162 9.75 3.84 2.06
CA GLU A 162 11.17 3.93 1.69
C GLU A 162 11.56 2.89 0.65
N HIS A 163 11.03 1.68 0.77
CA HIS A 163 11.30 0.58 -0.17
C HIS A 163 10.81 0.90 -1.60
N GLY A 164 9.78 1.74 -1.76
CA GLY A 164 9.28 2.15 -3.08
C GLY A 164 10.28 2.94 -3.92
N GLY A 165 11.36 3.46 -3.31
CA GLY A 165 12.43 4.17 -4.00
C GLY A 165 13.77 3.43 -4.01
N ASP A 166 13.84 2.20 -3.47
CA ASP A 166 15.07 1.38 -3.46
C ASP A 166 15.12 0.51 -4.73
N PRO A 167 16.15 0.60 -5.58
CA PRO A 167 16.19 -0.13 -6.85
C PRO A 167 15.96 -1.63 -6.74
N GLU A 168 16.51 -2.29 -5.72
CA GLU A 168 16.36 -3.73 -5.54
C GLU A 168 14.95 -4.10 -5.09
N SER A 169 14.38 -3.32 -4.16
CA SER A 169 12.99 -3.47 -3.74
C SER A 169 12.00 -3.20 -4.87
N VAL A 170 12.25 -2.19 -5.73
CA VAL A 170 11.43 -1.90 -6.91
C VAL A 170 11.46 -3.06 -7.91
N LYS A 171 12.64 -3.63 -8.19
CA LYS A 171 12.76 -4.82 -9.05
C LYS A 171 12.02 -6.02 -8.45
N PHE A 172 12.08 -6.19 -7.13
CA PHE A 172 11.34 -7.25 -6.43
C PHE A 172 9.82 -7.04 -6.55
N CYS A 173 9.33 -5.82 -6.35
CA CYS A 173 7.92 -5.47 -6.53
C CYS A 173 7.43 -5.74 -7.96
N HIS A 174 8.27 -5.44 -8.96
CA HIS A 174 8.00 -5.79 -10.35
C HIS A 174 7.86 -7.30 -10.56
N LYS A 175 8.77 -8.11 -9.99
CA LYS A 175 8.69 -9.59 -10.05
C LYS A 175 7.43 -10.15 -9.38
N LEU A 176 6.98 -9.54 -8.29
CA LEU A 176 5.72 -9.90 -7.62
C LEU A 176 4.48 -9.41 -8.40
N GLY A 177 4.67 -8.59 -9.43
CA GLY A 177 3.62 -8.08 -10.30
C GLY A 177 2.82 -6.94 -9.67
N LEU A 178 3.41 -6.11 -8.80
CA LEU A 178 2.75 -4.89 -8.33
C LEU A 178 2.45 -3.94 -9.50
N SER A 179 1.32 -3.25 -9.41
CA SER A 179 0.86 -2.28 -10.41
C SER A 179 1.64 -0.95 -10.36
N TYR A 180 2.15 -0.56 -9.18
CA TYR A 180 2.92 0.67 -9.01
C TYR A 180 3.83 0.62 -7.78
N VAL A 181 4.82 1.52 -7.76
CA VAL A 181 5.61 1.86 -6.58
C VAL A 181 5.43 3.36 -6.28
N SER A 182 5.33 3.71 -5.01
CA SER A 182 5.21 5.10 -4.55
C SER A 182 6.37 5.44 -3.62
N CYS A 183 7.05 6.56 -3.90
CA CYS A 183 8.24 7.00 -3.18
C CYS A 183 8.29 8.54 -3.07
N SER A 184 9.22 9.04 -2.26
CA SER A 184 9.42 10.49 -2.11
C SER A 184 9.79 11.14 -3.45
N PRO A 185 9.44 12.44 -3.66
CA PRO A 185 9.60 13.10 -4.96
C PRO A 185 11.00 12.98 -5.57
N TYR A 186 12.05 13.12 -4.76
CA TYR A 186 13.44 13.03 -5.20
C TYR A 186 13.87 11.62 -5.61
N ARG A 187 13.17 10.57 -5.15
CA ARG A 187 13.46 9.17 -5.51
C ARG A 187 12.68 8.71 -6.74
N VAL A 188 11.74 9.50 -7.25
CA VAL A 188 10.96 9.19 -8.46
C VAL A 188 11.84 8.85 -9.67
N PRO A 189 12.91 9.61 -9.99
CA PRO A 189 13.78 9.27 -11.13
C PRO A 189 14.46 7.91 -10.96
N VAL A 190 14.91 7.60 -9.74
CA VAL A 190 15.56 6.32 -9.40
C VAL A 190 14.58 5.16 -9.52
N ALA A 191 13.36 5.31 -8.97
CA ALA A 191 12.32 4.29 -9.05
C ALA A 191 11.91 4.01 -10.51
N ARG A 192 11.76 5.06 -11.34
CA ARG A 192 11.48 4.92 -12.78
C ARG A 192 12.58 4.15 -13.52
N LEU A 193 13.84 4.50 -13.26
CA LEU A 193 14.98 3.81 -13.87
C LEU A 193 15.03 2.33 -13.45
N ALA A 194 14.86 2.04 -12.16
CA ALA A 194 14.86 0.67 -11.64
C ALA A 194 13.72 -0.18 -12.22
N ALA A 195 12.51 0.38 -12.31
CA ALA A 195 11.35 -0.28 -12.92
C ALA A 195 11.59 -0.58 -14.41
N ALA A 196 12.16 0.37 -15.17
CA ALA A 196 12.51 0.16 -16.57
C ALA A 196 13.56 -0.94 -16.74
N GLN A 197 14.60 -0.96 -15.89
CA GLN A 197 15.61 -2.02 -15.89
C GLN A 197 15.00 -3.40 -15.60
N ALA A 198 14.06 -3.48 -14.65
CA ALA A 198 13.34 -4.72 -14.33
C ALA A 198 12.55 -5.24 -15.54
N ALA A 199 11.74 -4.38 -16.17
CA ALA A 199 10.96 -4.74 -17.35
C ALA A 199 11.84 -5.17 -18.54
N ILE A 200 12.96 -4.48 -18.78
CA ILE A 200 13.91 -4.85 -19.84
C ILE A 200 14.56 -6.21 -19.57
N ALA A 201 14.89 -6.52 -18.31
CA ALA A 201 15.47 -7.80 -17.93
C ALA A 201 14.51 -8.97 -18.20
N ASP A 202 13.23 -8.81 -17.89
CA ASP A 202 12.20 -9.83 -18.18
C ASP A 202 12.02 -10.06 -19.68
N LEU A 203 11.99 -8.99 -20.48
CA LEU A 203 11.91 -9.09 -21.94
C LEU A 203 13.10 -9.84 -22.55
N LYS A 204 14.30 -9.70 -21.96
CA LYS A 204 15.49 -10.45 -22.40
C LYS A 204 15.41 -11.91 -21.99
N SER A 205 14.88 -12.21 -20.81
CA SER A 205 14.70 -13.58 -20.32
C SER A 205 13.64 -14.34 -21.12
N ALA A 206 12.54 -13.69 -21.50
CA ALA A 206 11.48 -14.28 -22.32
C ALA A 206 11.86 -14.54 -23.79
N LYS A 207 12.96 -13.96 -24.27
CA LYS A 207 13.51 -14.17 -25.61
C LYS A 207 14.54 -15.31 -25.68
N LYS A 208 14.97 -15.84 -24.54
CA LYS A 208 15.85 -17.01 -24.44
C LYS A 208 15.01 -18.26 -24.26
#